data_AF-A0A920RW35-F1
#
_entry.id   AF-A0A920RW35-F1
#
_cell.length_a   1.000
_cell.length_b   1.000
_cell.length_c   1.000
_cell.angle_alpha   90.00
_cell.angle_beta   90.00
_cell.angle_gamma   90.00
#
_symmetry.space_group_name_H-M   'P 1'
#
loop_
_entity.id
_entity.type
_entity.pdbx_description
1 polymer ?
#
loop_
_entity_poly.entity_id
_entity_poly.type
_entity_poly.pdbx_seq_one_letter_code
_entity_poly.pdbx_strand_id
1 'polypeptide(L)'
;MLPFKGKFIERSQLIITTTSAKEPIIDEEWVQPGTHITAVGSDTPEKCELDPKILDRASIVVADSISQNKERGEIHQGLKKGKVKKKNFRIGRYFFR
;
A
#
# COMPACT_ATOMS: atom_id res chain seq x y z
N MET A 1 -19.62 4.02 -6.13
CA MET A 1 -18.59 3.09 -5.63
C MET A 1 -19.10 1.67 -5.85
N LEU A 2 -18.34 0.77 -6.46
CA LEU A 2 -18.82 -0.58 -6.82
C LEU A 2 -19.10 -1.40 -5.54
N PRO A 3 -20.34 -1.86 -5.30
CA PRO A 3 -20.76 -2.47 -4.02
C PRO A 3 -20.11 -3.83 -3.72
N PHE A 4 -19.25 -4.33 -4.61
CA PHE A 4 -18.65 -5.67 -4.50
C PHE A 4 -17.13 -5.68 -4.28
N LYS A 5 -16.47 -4.50 -4.18
CA LYS A 5 -15.00 -4.43 -4.06
C LYS A 5 -14.48 -5.23 -2.86
N GLY A 6 -15.03 -5.02 -1.66
CA GLY A 6 -14.62 -5.73 -0.44
C GLY A 6 -14.62 -7.25 -0.59
N LYS A 7 -15.69 -7.82 -1.19
CA LYS A 7 -15.85 -9.28 -1.36
C LYS A 7 -14.72 -9.95 -2.17
N PHE A 8 -14.15 -9.25 -3.14
CA PHE A 8 -13.02 -9.79 -3.92
C PHE A 8 -11.70 -9.66 -3.16
N ILE A 9 -11.51 -8.55 -2.44
CA ILE A 9 -10.31 -8.30 -1.63
C ILE A 9 -10.22 -9.29 -0.46
N GLU A 10 -11.33 -9.54 0.23
CA GLU A 10 -11.42 -10.48 1.36
C GLU A 10 -11.03 -11.92 0.99
N ARG A 11 -11.15 -12.29 -0.29
CA ARG A 11 -10.83 -13.63 -0.80
C ARG A 11 -9.47 -13.68 -1.52
N SER A 12 -8.73 -12.57 -1.54
CA SER A 12 -7.49 -12.44 -2.28
C SER A 12 -6.27 -12.60 -1.37
N GLN A 13 -5.38 -13.52 -1.76
CA GLN A 13 -4.05 -13.67 -1.15
C GLN A 13 -3.00 -12.79 -1.86
N LEU A 14 -3.27 -12.40 -3.11
CA LEU A 14 -2.45 -11.50 -3.91
C LEU A 14 -3.32 -10.40 -4.50
N ILE A 15 -2.94 -9.15 -4.27
CA ILE A 15 -3.61 -7.98 -4.82
C ILE A 15 -2.57 -7.11 -5.53
N ILE A 16 -2.90 -6.69 -6.75
CA ILE A 16 -2.08 -5.77 -7.53
C ILE A 16 -2.95 -4.58 -7.91
N THR A 17 -2.49 -3.36 -7.60
CA THR A 17 -3.17 -2.12 -7.95
C THR A 17 -2.31 -1.29 -8.92
N THR A 18 -2.95 -0.78 -9.97
CA THR A 18 -2.31 -0.04 -11.06
C THR A 18 -3.19 1.13 -11.51
N THR A 19 -3.69 1.90 -10.55
CA THR A 19 -4.67 2.97 -10.76
C THR A 19 -4.07 4.35 -10.49
N SER A 20 -4.68 5.38 -11.06
CA SER A 20 -4.33 6.78 -10.81
C SER A 20 -5.12 7.39 -9.63
N ALA A 21 -5.60 6.56 -8.70
CA ALA A 21 -6.45 6.99 -7.59
C ALA A 21 -5.72 7.98 -6.66
N LYS A 22 -6.47 9.01 -6.22
CA LYS A 22 -6.02 10.00 -5.22
C LYS A 22 -6.58 9.74 -3.82
N GLU A 23 -7.60 8.88 -3.76
CA GLU A 23 -8.21 8.41 -2.52
C GLU A 23 -8.15 6.88 -2.49
N PRO A 24 -8.00 6.27 -1.30
CA PRO A 24 -7.96 4.83 -1.14
C PRO A 24 -9.09 4.11 -1.89
N ILE A 25 -8.72 3.09 -2.65
CA ILE A 25 -9.64 2.18 -3.32
C ILE A 25 -9.69 0.79 -2.67
N ILE A 26 -8.78 0.53 -1.73
CA ILE A 26 -8.74 -0.64 -0.86
C ILE A 26 -8.72 -0.17 0.58
N ASP A 27 -9.77 -0.51 1.32
CA ASP A 27 -9.86 -0.28 2.76
C ASP A 27 -9.12 -1.37 3.54
N GLU A 28 -8.55 -0.98 4.69
CA GLU A 28 -7.78 -1.87 5.56
C GLU A 28 -8.61 -3.08 6.06
N GLU A 29 -9.89 -2.88 6.33
CA GLU A 29 -10.82 -3.89 6.84
C GLU A 29 -11.03 -5.04 5.85
N TRP A 30 -10.82 -4.81 4.55
CA TRP A 30 -11.03 -5.83 3.53
C TRP A 30 -9.84 -6.78 3.39
N VAL A 31 -8.64 -6.32 3.76
CA VAL A 31 -7.40 -7.09 3.59
C VAL A 31 -7.31 -8.15 4.68
N GLN A 32 -7.04 -9.40 4.32
CA GLN A 32 -6.88 -10.49 5.29
C GLN A 32 -5.40 -10.66 5.72
N PRO A 33 -5.12 -11.25 6.90
CA PRO A 33 -3.77 -11.67 7.25
C PRO A 33 -3.18 -12.62 6.21
N GLY A 34 -1.90 -12.43 5.87
CA GLY A 34 -1.20 -13.23 4.85
C GLY A 34 -1.36 -12.74 3.42
N THR A 35 -2.15 -11.70 3.16
CA THR A 35 -2.28 -11.10 1.82
C THR A 35 -1.02 -10.32 1.43
N HIS A 36 -0.51 -10.59 0.23
CA HIS A 36 0.52 -9.80 -0.44
C HIS A 36 -0.13 -8.72 -1.31
N ILE A 37 0.36 -7.48 -1.20
CA ILE A 37 -0.13 -6.35 -2.00
C ILE A 37 1.04 -5.68 -2.70
N THR A 38 0.93 -5.50 -4.01
CA THR A 38 1.84 -4.68 -4.82
C THR A 38 1.06 -3.50 -5.39
N ALA A 39 1.31 -2.29 -4.86
CA ALA A 39 0.71 -1.05 -5.34
C ALA A 39 1.69 -0.31 -6.25
N VAL A 40 1.33 -0.18 -7.53
CA VAL A 40 2.22 0.35 -8.58
C VAL A 40 1.78 1.75 -9.03
N GLY A 41 0.50 2.09 -8.91
CA GLY A 41 -0.07 3.26 -9.58
C GLY A 41 0.27 4.61 -8.95
N SER A 42 0.81 4.63 -7.73
CA SER A 42 1.00 5.82 -6.90
C SER A 42 2.37 6.49 -7.12
N ASP A 43 2.56 7.16 -8.26
CA ASP A 43 3.83 7.78 -8.67
C ASP A 43 3.89 9.32 -8.50
N THR A 44 2.84 9.93 -7.95
CA THR A 44 2.77 11.37 -7.66
C THR A 44 2.47 11.62 -6.17
N PRO A 45 2.75 12.84 -5.65
CA PRO A 45 2.50 13.16 -4.25
C PRO A 45 1.06 12.93 -3.81
N GLU A 46 0.09 13.16 -4.70
CA GLU A 46 -1.35 13.13 -4.39
C GLU A 46 -1.98 11.73 -4.48
N LYS A 47 -1.32 10.78 -5.16
CA LYS A 47 -1.91 9.47 -5.42
C LYS A 47 -1.80 8.56 -4.20
N CYS A 48 -2.87 7.80 -3.97
CA CYS A 48 -3.01 6.84 -2.87
C CYS A 48 -4.06 5.81 -3.30
N GLU A 49 -3.66 4.55 -3.46
CA GLU A 49 -4.54 3.43 -3.80
C GLU A 49 -4.98 2.68 -2.54
N LEU A 50 -4.16 2.67 -1.49
CA LEU A 50 -4.39 1.90 -0.26
C LEU A 50 -4.78 2.81 0.90
N ASP A 51 -5.62 2.31 1.81
CA ASP A 51 -5.73 2.93 3.14
C ASP A 51 -4.34 2.92 3.79
N PRO A 52 -3.79 4.08 4.20
CA PRO A 52 -2.49 4.15 4.87
C PRO A 52 -2.30 3.22 6.07
N LYS A 53 -3.39 2.85 6.76
CA LYS A 53 -3.33 1.89 7.87
C LYS A 53 -2.86 0.50 7.42
N ILE A 54 -3.06 0.13 6.16
CA ILE A 54 -2.56 -1.13 5.58
C ILE A 54 -1.04 -1.21 5.73
N LEU A 55 -0.32 -0.09 5.50
CA LEU A 55 1.14 -0.04 5.64
C LEU A 55 1.57 -0.17 7.11
N ASP A 56 0.82 0.40 8.04
CA ASP A 56 1.09 0.28 9.48
C ASP A 56 0.80 -1.14 10.00
N ARG A 57 -0.18 -1.83 9.43
CA ARG A 57 -0.50 -3.23 9.74
C ARG A 57 0.43 -4.24 9.04
N ALA A 58 1.00 -3.90 7.89
CA ALA A 58 1.81 -4.81 7.09
C ALA A 58 3.04 -5.33 7.87
N SER A 59 3.33 -6.63 7.78
CA SER A 59 4.52 -7.19 8.44
C SER A 59 5.82 -6.59 7.88
N ILE A 60 5.86 -6.31 6.58
CA ILE A 60 6.98 -5.72 5.87
C ILE A 60 6.42 -4.72 4.86
N VAL A 61 7.04 -3.55 4.76
CA VAL A 61 6.81 -2.59 3.68
C VAL A 61 8.08 -2.48 2.85
N VAL A 62 7.97 -2.82 1.56
CA VAL A 62 9.08 -2.79 0.61
C VAL A 62 8.84 -1.66 -0.38
N ALA A 63 9.86 -0.86 -0.62
CA ALA A 63 9.86 0.17 -1.65
C ALA A 63 10.92 -0.15 -2.70
N ASP A 64 10.64 0.19 -3.95
CA ASP A 64 11.63 0.21 -5.03
C ASP A 64 12.71 1.28 -4.76
N SER A 65 12.30 2.45 -4.28
CA SER A 65 13.18 3.56 -3.90
C SER A 65 12.64 4.28 -2.66
N ILE A 66 13.35 4.18 -1.54
CA ILE A 66 12.95 4.84 -0.28
C ILE A 66 12.91 6.36 -0.42
N SER A 67 13.86 6.97 -1.14
CA SER A 67 13.90 8.43 -1.29
C SER A 67 12.67 8.93 -2.05
N GLN A 68 12.36 8.31 -3.19
CA GLN A 68 11.19 8.69 -3.98
C GLN A 68 9.88 8.42 -3.22
N ASN A 69 9.75 7.28 -2.55
CA ASN A 69 8.55 6.94 -1.81
C ASN A 69 8.31 7.80 -0.57
N LYS A 70 9.30 8.55 -0.09
CA LYS A 70 9.10 9.58 0.94
C LYS A 70 8.47 10.86 0.38
N GLU A 71 8.57 11.08 -0.93
CA GLU A 71 8.07 12.27 -1.62
C GLU A 71 6.75 12.01 -2.36
N ARG A 72 6.46 10.75 -2.69
CA ARG A 72 5.24 10.36 -3.43
C ARG A 72 4.72 8.98 -3.07
N GLY A 73 3.46 8.71 -3.43
CA GLY A 73 2.81 7.42 -3.29
C GLY A 73 2.40 7.02 -1.87
N GLU A 74 2.18 5.72 -1.66
CA GLU A 74 1.59 5.18 -0.42
C GLU A 74 2.37 5.54 0.85
N ILE A 75 3.71 5.43 0.80
CA ILE A 75 4.56 5.73 1.95
C ILE A 75 4.51 7.23 2.27
N HIS A 76 4.61 8.10 1.26
CA HIS A 76 4.50 9.54 1.45
C HIS A 76 3.15 9.93 2.07
N GLN A 77 2.05 9.41 1.52
CA GLN A 77 0.70 9.67 2.03
C GLN A 77 0.52 9.16 3.45
N GLY A 78 1.02 7.96 3.76
CA GLY A 78 0.94 7.41 5.10
C GLY A 78 1.77 8.16 6.14
N LEU A 79 2.96 8.65 5.76
CA LEU A 79 3.79 9.52 6.60
C LEU A 79 3.13 10.89 6.81
N LYS A 80 2.66 11.52 5.72
CA LYS A 80 1.99 12.84 5.73
C LYS A 80 0.74 12.84 6.61
N LYS A 81 -0.05 11.76 6.56
CA LYS A 81 -1.27 11.58 7.38
C LYS A 81 -0.99 11.08 8.80
N GLY A 82 0.27 10.84 9.18
CA GLY A 82 0.64 10.31 10.49
C GLY A 82 0.08 8.90 10.79
N LYS A 83 -0.30 8.16 9.75
CA LYS A 83 -0.92 6.83 9.86
C LYS A 83 0.10 5.70 9.80
N VAL A 84 1.30 5.99 9.29
CA VAL A 84 2.42 5.05 9.26
C VAL A 84 3.48 5.59 10.19
N LYS A 85 3.76 4.87 11.28
CA LYS A 85 4.94 5.19 12.11
C LYS A 85 6.20 4.94 11.27
N LYS A 86 7.33 5.59 11.59
CA LYS A 86 8.63 5.33 10.95
C LYS A 86 9.01 3.84 11.14
N LYS A 87 8.50 2.97 10.27
CA LYS A 87 8.93 1.59 10.11
C LYS A 87 10.28 1.59 9.42
N ASN A 88 11.00 0.48 9.59
CA ASN A 88 12.11 0.15 8.71
C ASN A 88 11.55 -0.17 7.32
N PHE A 89 11.30 0.85 6.50
CA PHE A 89 11.05 0.67 5.08
C PHE A 89 12.29 0.02 4.47
N ARG A 90 12.10 -1.06 3.72
CA ARG A 90 13.22 -1.82 3.14
C ARG A 90 13.24 -1.58 1.64
N ILE A 91 14.44 -1.37 1.09
CA ILE A 91 14.61 -1.45 -0.37
C ILE A 91 14.52 -2.92 -0.76
N GLY A 92 13.80 -3.20 -1.85
CA GLY A 92 13.62 -4.52 -2.42
C GLY A 92 14.94 -5.18 -2.84
N ARG A 93 15.58 -5.88 -1.90
CA ARG A 93 16.47 -7.01 -2.17
C ARG A 93 16.20 -8.10 -1.14
N TYR A 94 15.09 -8.81 -1.35
CA TYR A 94 14.96 -10.18 -0.86
C TYR A 94 15.10 -11.09 -2.08
N PHE A 95 16.35 -11.37 -2.44
CA PHE A 95 16.61 -12.62 -3.15
C PHE A 95 16.29 -13.72 -2.14
N PHE A 96 15.39 -14.63 -2.50
CA PHE A 96 15.11 -15.85 -1.76
C PHE A 96 16.43 -16.44 -1.26
N ARG A 97 16.66 -16.36 0.04
CA ARG A 97 17.57 -17.24 0.75
C ARG A 97 16.73 -18.29 1.45
#